data_AF-A0A1Q7T1W6-F1
#
_entry.id   AF-A0A1Q7T1W6-F1
#
_cell.length_a   1.000
_cell.length_b   1.000
_cell.length_c   1.000
_cell.angle_alpha   90.00
_cell.angle_beta   90.00
_cell.angle_gamma   90.00
#
_symmetry.space_group_name_H-M   'P 1'
#
loop_
_entity.id
_entity.type
_entity.pdbx_description
1 polymer ?
#
loop_
_entity_poly.entity_id
_entity_poly.type
_entity_poly.pdbx_seq_one_letter_code
_entity_poly.pdbx_strand_id
1 'polypeptide(L)'
;MRACFGPLLPIAVTCAVALPLGAQVEERQRPFDAAGRVHVLTPSLAARLGVDSLLPTGPAGYRVLRLYQRADSSYVLEFVYGVGEAERRTRYETSPELVGRLRDAISRRPLAVQVERPFQDGRAPLIRSSVVLGLGFYGWAVPTLFHADAAGAGTLYLLTASASFFAPYMATQRSDVSRATASLYWYGATRGIGVGLLTAHLVAPDASNHTNLGFAFGGSVLGSTVGALYGTTTGLSRAEAGAATTLGDLGALAGVNAAFTTGLYGRGSGSRRGGDAVVLGSLVAGLVLGPPLARREAYDEGDHYVVTNGALLGMGTATTLLLAASVDDDHVTGASLLGGELAGAVAGNLLARRVSLSEGQGTITTLAMLSGGLLGAGAVLLVGGQHAAPAVYAGASTAGGAGAMLLVLNSYRAGPPTASRRGEPALALGPGFLTLRF
;
A
#
# COMPACT_ATOMS: atom_id res chain seq x y z
N MET A 1 -51.08 -6.36 8.61
CA MET A 1 -49.99 -6.25 9.60
C MET A 1 -48.84 -5.52 8.96
N ARG A 2 -48.59 -4.26 9.37
CA ARG A 2 -47.49 -3.41 8.88
C ARG A 2 -46.25 -3.75 9.73
N ALA A 3 -45.21 -4.30 9.10
CA ALA A 3 -43.93 -4.56 9.76
C ALA A 3 -43.03 -3.32 9.62
N CYS A 4 -42.72 -2.71 10.76
CA CYS A 4 -41.80 -1.59 10.90
C CYS A 4 -40.37 -2.03 10.54
N PHE A 5 -39.78 -1.42 9.52
CA PHE A 5 -38.32 -1.37 9.34
C PHE A 5 -37.80 -0.13 10.07
N GLY A 6 -37.12 -0.33 11.20
CA GLY A 6 -36.36 0.71 11.87
C GLY A 6 -34.97 0.89 11.22
N PRO A 7 -34.42 2.11 11.17
CA PRO A 7 -33.08 2.33 10.63
C PRO A 7 -32.03 2.02 11.70
N LEU A 8 -31.14 1.07 11.43
CA LEU A 8 -29.91 0.88 12.20
C LEU A 8 -28.85 1.84 11.66
N LEU A 9 -28.55 2.88 12.43
CA LEU A 9 -27.47 3.83 12.21
C LEU A 9 -26.29 3.41 13.12
N PRO A 10 -25.07 3.11 12.62
CA PRO A 10 -23.93 2.99 13.49
C PRO A 10 -23.36 4.38 13.80
N ILE A 11 -23.34 4.71 15.08
CA ILE A 11 -22.69 5.87 15.68
C ILE A 11 -21.18 5.66 15.57
N ALA A 12 -20.52 6.41 14.69
CA ALA A 12 -19.06 6.55 14.72
C ALA A 12 -18.70 7.60 15.78
N VAL A 13 -18.20 7.14 16.93
CA VAL A 13 -17.63 8.01 17.97
C VAL A 13 -16.21 8.40 17.54
N THR A 14 -16.06 9.61 16.99
CA THR A 14 -14.76 10.20 16.67
C THR A 14 -14.28 11.03 17.86
N CYS A 15 -13.40 10.47 18.69
CA CYS A 15 -12.64 11.26 19.67
C CYS A 15 -11.51 12.01 18.96
N ALA A 16 -11.72 13.30 18.68
CA ALA A 16 -10.69 14.19 18.16
C ALA A 16 -9.71 14.59 19.29
N VAL A 17 -8.52 14.02 19.29
CA VAL A 17 -7.40 14.47 20.15
C VAL A 17 -6.74 15.66 19.45
N ALA A 18 -6.95 16.87 19.98
CA ALA A 18 -6.25 18.07 19.54
C ALA A 18 -4.82 18.06 20.12
N LEU A 19 -3.84 17.67 19.30
CA LEU A 19 -2.43 17.85 19.63
C LEU A 19 -1.99 19.28 19.32
N PRO A 20 -1.08 19.88 20.12
CA PRO A 20 -0.51 21.19 19.82
C PRO A 20 0.35 21.06 18.56
N LEU A 21 -0.17 21.60 17.45
CA LEU A 21 0.57 21.76 16.21
C LEU A 21 1.69 22.76 16.48
N GLY A 22 2.93 22.27 16.64
CA GLY A 22 4.11 23.12 16.50
C GLY A 22 4.01 23.83 15.16
N ALA A 23 4.30 25.14 15.14
CA ALA A 23 4.17 25.98 13.96
C ALA A 23 4.87 25.33 12.76
N GLN A 24 4.09 24.65 11.92
CA GLN A 24 4.60 24.08 10.69
C GLN A 24 4.89 25.27 9.78
N VAL A 25 6.15 25.40 9.37
CA VAL A 25 6.53 26.39 8.37
C VAL A 25 5.81 26.00 7.08
N GLU A 26 4.71 26.70 6.81
CA GLU A 26 3.89 26.45 5.64
C GLU A 26 4.62 26.97 4.40
N GLU A 27 5.25 26.06 3.66
CA GLU A 27 5.84 26.34 2.35
C GLU A 27 4.80 26.06 1.27
N ARG A 28 4.37 27.10 0.55
CA ARG A 28 3.41 26.96 -0.54
C ARG A 28 4.14 26.85 -1.88
N GLN A 29 3.97 25.74 -2.59
CA GLN A 29 4.52 25.61 -3.95
C GLN A 29 3.92 26.68 -4.88
N ARG A 30 4.77 27.40 -5.60
CA ARG A 30 4.38 28.44 -6.56
C ARG A 30 4.75 28.02 -7.99
N PRO A 31 3.97 28.42 -9.00
CA PRO A 31 4.31 28.20 -10.39
C PRO A 31 5.45 29.11 -10.84
N PHE A 32 6.26 28.60 -11.76
CA PHE A 32 7.32 29.29 -12.49
C PHE A 32 6.81 30.19 -13.61
N ASP A 33 5.50 30.31 -13.85
CA ASP A 33 4.93 31.25 -14.82
C ASP A 33 3.78 32.07 -14.20
N ALA A 34 3.39 33.16 -14.86
CA ALA A 34 2.30 34.02 -14.42
C ALA A 34 0.93 33.33 -14.57
N ALA A 35 0.79 32.45 -15.57
CA ALA A 35 -0.46 31.74 -15.86
C ALA A 35 -0.69 30.48 -14.99
N GLY A 36 0.26 30.12 -14.11
CA GLY A 36 0.11 28.97 -13.22
C GLY A 36 0.17 27.61 -13.90
N ARG A 37 0.86 27.51 -15.04
CA ARG A 37 0.97 26.29 -15.85
C ARG A 37 2.22 25.48 -15.54
N VAL A 38 3.32 26.12 -15.11
CA VAL A 38 4.61 25.45 -14.92
C VAL A 38 4.92 25.33 -13.43
N HIS A 39 4.62 24.19 -12.80
CA HIS A 39 4.92 23.97 -11.37
C HIS A 39 6.28 23.30 -11.12
N VAL A 40 6.81 22.66 -12.16
CA VAL A 40 8.07 21.92 -12.14
C VAL A 40 8.86 22.33 -13.37
N LEU A 41 10.15 22.55 -13.18
CA LEU A 41 11.11 22.77 -14.26
C LEU A 41 12.06 21.57 -14.33
N THR A 42 11.98 20.78 -15.40
CA THR A 42 12.99 19.75 -15.71
C THR A 42 14.16 20.39 -16.48
N PRO A 43 15.36 19.78 -16.53
CA PRO A 43 16.46 20.33 -17.31
C PRO A 43 16.13 20.51 -18.79
N SER A 44 15.40 19.56 -19.37
CA SER A 44 14.96 19.66 -20.77
C SER A 44 13.97 20.80 -20.97
N LEU A 45 13.06 21.03 -20.02
CA LEU A 45 12.12 22.14 -20.06
C LEU A 45 12.84 23.49 -19.85
N ALA A 46 13.75 23.56 -18.88
CA ALA A 46 14.57 24.74 -18.59
C ALA A 46 15.39 25.16 -19.84
N ALA A 47 15.99 24.18 -20.52
CA ALA A 47 16.76 24.40 -21.75
C ALA A 47 15.88 24.86 -22.91
N ARG A 48 14.72 24.23 -23.11
CA ARG A 48 13.73 24.69 -24.09
C ARG A 48 13.23 26.10 -23.81
N LEU A 49 13.11 26.46 -22.53
CA LEU A 49 12.69 27.79 -22.09
C LEU A 49 13.85 28.80 -22.04
N GLY A 50 15.10 28.35 -22.24
CA GLY A 50 16.29 29.19 -22.21
C GLY A 50 16.47 29.91 -20.88
N VAL A 51 16.09 29.26 -19.77
CA VAL A 51 16.22 29.82 -18.41
C VAL A 51 17.32 29.18 -17.58
N ASP A 52 18.09 28.25 -18.17
CA ASP A 52 19.18 27.56 -17.47
C ASP A 52 20.21 28.52 -16.88
N SER A 53 20.50 29.61 -17.60
CA SER A 53 21.45 30.65 -17.17
C SER A 53 20.93 31.51 -16.01
N LEU A 54 19.63 31.49 -15.74
CA LEU A 54 19.03 32.17 -14.60
C LEU A 54 19.02 31.28 -13.35
N LEU A 55 19.15 29.96 -13.50
CA LEU A 55 19.13 29.05 -12.37
C LEU A 55 20.43 29.17 -11.56
N PRO A 56 20.37 29.16 -10.22
CA PRO A 56 21.57 29.05 -9.42
C PRO A 56 22.32 27.75 -9.76
N THR A 57 23.64 27.73 -9.55
CA THR A 57 24.49 26.55 -9.80
C THR A 57 24.08 25.40 -8.88
N GLY A 58 23.10 24.62 -9.35
CA GLY A 58 22.55 23.47 -8.65
C GLY A 58 23.41 22.22 -8.81
N PRO A 59 23.07 21.14 -8.09
CA PRO A 59 23.70 19.84 -8.29
C PRO A 59 23.55 19.39 -9.74
N ALA A 60 24.66 18.93 -10.34
CA ALA A 60 24.66 18.37 -11.68
C ALA A 60 23.69 17.19 -11.76
N GLY A 61 22.91 17.11 -12.85
CA GLY A 61 21.96 16.02 -13.05
C GLY A 61 20.69 16.10 -12.20
N TYR A 62 20.24 17.31 -11.82
CA TYR A 62 18.89 17.45 -11.28
C TYR A 62 17.84 16.98 -12.28
N ARG A 63 16.76 16.38 -11.79
CA ARG A 63 15.63 15.93 -12.61
C ARG A 63 14.50 16.94 -12.60
N VAL A 64 14.22 17.52 -11.43
CA VAL A 64 13.07 18.38 -11.19
C VAL A 64 13.50 19.55 -10.31
N LEU A 65 13.10 20.75 -10.69
CA LEU A 65 13.20 21.95 -9.90
C LEU A 65 11.79 22.38 -9.48
N ARG A 66 11.61 22.70 -8.19
CA ARG A 66 10.36 23.23 -7.64
C ARG A 66 10.61 24.59 -7.01
N LEU A 67 9.60 25.47 -7.08
CA LEU A 67 9.61 26.77 -6.45
C LEU A 67 8.60 26.78 -5.30
N TYR A 68 9.07 27.13 -4.11
CA TYR A 68 8.23 27.32 -2.93
C TYR A 68 8.31 28.76 -2.44
N GLN A 69 7.23 29.25 -1.84
CA GLN A 69 7.19 30.51 -1.12
C GLN A 69 6.95 30.22 0.36
N ARG A 70 7.77 30.82 1.23
CA ARG A 70 7.64 30.75 2.69
C ARG A 70 6.69 31.83 3.19
N ALA A 71 6.26 31.69 4.46
CA ALA A 71 5.37 32.65 5.12
C ALA A 71 5.94 34.08 5.20
N ASP A 72 7.27 34.21 5.24
CA ASP A 72 7.99 35.50 5.24
C ASP A 72 8.14 36.12 3.83
N SER A 73 7.44 35.58 2.83
CA SER A 73 7.52 35.97 1.41
C SER A 73 8.86 35.68 0.73
N SER A 74 9.82 35.03 1.40
CA SER A 74 11.02 34.52 0.75
C SER A 74 10.70 33.30 -0.13
N TYR A 75 11.57 33.03 -1.11
CA TYR A 75 11.40 31.92 -2.03
C TYR A 75 12.51 30.89 -1.87
N VAL A 76 12.17 29.63 -2.12
CA VAL A 76 13.11 28.51 -2.11
C VAL A 76 13.00 27.75 -3.42
N LEU A 77 14.15 27.55 -4.07
CA LEU A 77 14.30 26.64 -5.19
C LEU A 77 14.79 25.29 -4.67
N GLU A 78 13.98 24.24 -4.88
CA GLU A 78 14.31 22.87 -4.50
C GLU A 78 14.72 22.08 -5.74
N PHE A 79 16.00 21.71 -5.80
CA PHE A 79 16.55 20.82 -6.81
C PHE A 79 16.42 19.38 -6.33
N VAL A 80 15.69 18.59 -7.09
CA VAL A 80 15.52 17.15 -6.88
C VAL A 80 16.39 16.41 -7.88
N TYR A 81 17.33 15.60 -7.40
CA TYR A 81 18.32 14.89 -8.21
C TYR A 81 18.46 13.43 -7.75
N GLY A 82 18.94 12.56 -8.65
CA GLY A 82 18.97 11.11 -8.42
C GLY A 82 17.74 10.36 -8.96
N VAL A 83 17.78 9.03 -8.91
CA VAL A 83 16.73 8.15 -9.44
C VAL A 83 16.20 7.26 -8.32
N GLY A 84 14.87 7.22 -8.17
CA GLY A 84 14.20 6.40 -7.18
C GLY A 84 14.58 6.79 -5.75
N GLU A 85 15.34 5.93 -5.09
CA GLU A 85 15.64 5.99 -3.65
C GLU A 85 16.85 6.85 -3.31
N ALA A 86 17.69 7.14 -4.31
CA ALA A 86 18.75 8.11 -4.20
C ALA A 86 18.25 9.54 -4.50
N GLU A 87 16.94 9.79 -4.38
CA GLU A 87 16.38 11.13 -4.55
C GLU A 87 16.92 12.04 -3.43
N ARG A 88 17.84 12.92 -3.82
CA ARG A 88 18.42 13.94 -2.97
C ARG A 88 17.78 15.27 -3.31
N ARG A 89 17.66 16.11 -2.29
CA ARG A 89 17.07 17.45 -2.41
C ARG A 89 18.06 18.47 -1.90
N THR A 90 18.37 19.44 -2.74
CA THR A 90 19.14 20.62 -2.34
C THR A 90 18.25 21.83 -2.46
N ARG A 91 18.17 22.62 -1.40
CA ARG A 91 17.34 23.81 -1.33
C ARG A 91 18.23 25.04 -1.37
N TYR A 92 17.87 25.98 -2.24
CA TYR A 92 18.54 27.27 -2.36
C TYR A 92 17.52 28.35 -2.03
N GLU A 93 17.83 29.15 -1.01
CA GLU A 93 17.12 30.39 -0.78
C GLU A 93 17.33 31.31 -1.99
N THR A 94 16.26 31.95 -2.42
CA THR A 94 16.22 32.68 -3.66
C THR A 94 15.50 34.00 -3.45
N SER A 95 16.05 35.05 -4.07
CA SER A 95 15.49 36.39 -3.96
C SER A 95 14.21 36.52 -4.80
N PRO A 96 13.23 37.35 -4.37
CA PRO A 96 12.03 37.64 -5.14
C PRO A 96 12.33 38.16 -6.55
N GLU A 97 13.42 38.90 -6.74
CA GLU A 97 13.83 39.44 -8.04
C GLU A 97 14.25 38.33 -9.01
N LEU A 98 14.95 37.30 -8.52
CA LEU A 98 15.31 36.16 -9.36
C LEU A 98 14.06 35.38 -9.79
N VAL A 99 13.12 35.17 -8.87
CA VAL A 99 11.84 34.53 -9.18
C VAL A 99 11.04 35.35 -10.18
N GLY A 100 11.00 36.67 -10.03
CA GLY A 100 10.37 37.56 -11.01
C GLY A 100 10.95 37.40 -12.41
N ARG A 101 12.28 37.43 -12.54
CA ARG A 101 12.98 37.22 -13.82
C ARG A 101 12.69 35.85 -14.42
N LEU A 102 12.73 34.78 -13.62
CA LEU A 102 12.38 33.43 -14.05
C LEU A 102 10.94 33.39 -14.57
N ARG A 103 9.99 33.94 -13.81
CA ARG A 103 8.57 33.95 -14.17
C ARG A 103 8.30 34.73 -15.44
N ASP A 104 8.93 35.88 -15.61
CA ASP A 104 8.81 36.69 -16.83
C ASP A 104 9.40 35.97 -18.04
N ALA A 105 10.58 35.36 -17.90
CA ALA A 105 11.24 34.64 -18.98
C ALA A 105 10.39 33.45 -19.47
N ILE A 106 9.80 32.70 -18.54
CA ILE A 106 8.96 31.54 -18.85
C ILE A 106 7.62 31.99 -19.42
N SER A 107 7.01 33.05 -18.89
CA SER A 107 5.70 33.54 -19.33
C SER A 107 5.71 34.12 -20.74
N ARG A 108 6.85 34.66 -21.19
CA ARG A 108 7.01 35.23 -22.55
C ARG A 108 7.09 34.18 -23.66
N ARG A 109 7.35 32.92 -23.32
CA ARG A 109 7.47 31.85 -24.34
C ARG A 109 6.12 31.17 -24.57
N PRO A 110 5.70 30.98 -25.83
CA PRO A 110 4.54 30.18 -26.15
C PRO A 110 4.85 28.71 -25.83
N LEU A 111 4.49 28.29 -24.63
CA LEU A 111 4.49 26.89 -24.25
C LEU A 111 3.41 26.20 -25.10
N ALA A 112 3.81 25.45 -26.13
CA ALA A 112 2.98 24.39 -26.68
C ALA A 112 2.90 23.31 -25.59
N VAL A 113 1.87 23.43 -24.76
CA VAL A 113 1.83 22.89 -23.40
C VAL A 113 1.76 21.37 -23.39
N GLN A 114 2.89 20.69 -23.16
CA GLN A 114 2.89 19.52 -22.29
C GLN A 114 3.26 20.04 -20.90
N VAL A 115 2.23 20.28 -20.06
CA VAL A 115 2.45 20.49 -18.63
C VAL A 115 3.09 19.20 -18.12
N GLU A 116 4.38 19.20 -17.82
CA GLU A 116 4.97 18.17 -16.96
C GLU A 116 4.34 18.36 -15.58
N ARG A 117 3.27 17.60 -15.34
CA ARG A 117 2.51 17.68 -14.11
C ARG A 117 3.33 17.03 -12.98
N PRO A 118 3.45 17.70 -11.82
CA PRO A 118 4.37 17.33 -10.75
C PRO A 118 4.16 15.93 -10.15
N PHE A 119 3.03 15.26 -10.41
CA PHE A 119 2.66 13.98 -9.79
C PHE A 119 2.04 13.00 -10.80
N GLN A 120 2.76 12.67 -11.87
CA GLN A 120 2.33 11.63 -12.83
C GLN A 120 3.07 10.31 -12.65
N ASP A 121 3.96 10.21 -11.65
CA ASP A 121 4.79 9.03 -11.40
C ASP A 121 3.97 7.76 -11.08
N GLY A 122 2.73 7.91 -10.60
CA GLY A 122 1.81 6.81 -10.35
C GLY A 122 0.93 6.42 -11.55
N ARG A 123 0.84 7.27 -12.59
CA ARG A 123 -0.06 7.03 -13.73
C ARG A 123 0.28 5.75 -14.48
N ALA A 124 1.56 5.54 -14.82
CA ALA A 124 1.99 4.34 -15.52
C ALA A 124 1.79 3.06 -14.68
N PRO A 125 2.17 3.01 -13.39
CA PRO A 125 1.81 1.90 -12.50
C PRO A 125 0.30 1.61 -12.43
N LEU A 126 -0.55 2.64 -12.32
CA LEU A 126 -2.01 2.48 -12.26
C LEU A 126 -2.57 1.87 -13.55
N ILE A 127 -2.14 2.38 -14.72
CA ILE A 127 -2.59 1.84 -16.01
C ILE A 127 -2.13 0.38 -16.16
N ARG A 128 -0.87 0.09 -15.81
CA ARG A 128 -0.33 -1.28 -15.86
C ARG A 128 -1.13 -2.23 -14.98
N SER A 129 -1.42 -1.83 -13.74
CA SER A 129 -2.14 -2.66 -12.78
C SER A 129 -3.59 -2.90 -13.22
N SER A 130 -4.22 -1.88 -13.81
CA SER A 130 -5.54 -2.02 -14.44
C SER A 130 -5.54 -3.00 -15.62
N VAL A 131 -4.54 -2.94 -16.51
CA VAL A 131 -4.41 -3.90 -17.63
C VAL A 131 -4.20 -5.33 -17.12
N VAL A 132 -3.36 -5.51 -16.10
CA VAL A 132 -3.16 -6.82 -15.47
C VAL A 132 -4.47 -7.38 -14.91
N LEU A 133 -5.29 -6.56 -14.25
CA LEU A 133 -6.64 -6.96 -13.81
C LEU A 133 -7.59 -7.23 -14.97
N GLY A 134 -7.52 -6.42 -16.01
CA GLY A 134 -8.29 -6.58 -17.25
C GLY A 134 -8.06 -7.93 -17.90
N LEU A 135 -6.80 -8.32 -18.04
CA LEU A 135 -6.41 -9.60 -18.64
C LEU A 135 -6.60 -10.79 -17.69
N GLY A 136 -6.37 -10.59 -16.40
CA GLY A 136 -6.32 -11.66 -15.40
C GLY A 136 -7.67 -11.99 -14.76
N PHE A 137 -8.43 -10.97 -14.33
CA PHE A 137 -9.69 -11.17 -13.61
C PHE A 137 -10.90 -10.74 -14.43
N TYR A 138 -10.94 -9.47 -14.88
CA TYR A 138 -12.13 -8.93 -15.55
C TYR A 138 -12.41 -9.63 -16.90
N GLY A 139 -11.36 -10.02 -17.62
CA GLY A 139 -11.47 -10.65 -18.93
C GLY A 139 -12.31 -11.92 -18.95
N TRP A 140 -12.22 -12.78 -17.92
CA TRP A 140 -13.07 -13.96 -17.82
C TRP A 140 -14.32 -13.73 -16.95
N ALA A 141 -14.25 -12.83 -15.96
CA ALA A 141 -15.38 -12.54 -15.08
C ALA A 141 -16.56 -11.93 -15.85
N VAL A 142 -16.31 -10.95 -16.72
CA VAL A 142 -17.36 -10.25 -17.48
C VAL A 142 -18.12 -11.20 -18.42
N PRO A 143 -17.49 -11.99 -19.30
CA PRO A 143 -18.18 -13.00 -20.10
C PRO A 143 -19.06 -13.95 -19.30
N THR A 144 -18.54 -14.41 -18.15
CA THR A 144 -19.25 -15.34 -17.27
C THR A 144 -20.51 -14.70 -16.69
N LEU A 145 -20.42 -13.44 -16.26
CA LEU A 145 -21.58 -12.69 -15.73
C LEU A 145 -22.68 -12.49 -16.77
N PHE A 146 -22.31 -12.27 -18.04
CA PHE A 146 -23.26 -12.09 -19.13
C PHE A 146 -23.74 -13.39 -19.76
N HIS A 147 -23.32 -14.55 -19.25
CA HIS A 147 -23.63 -15.87 -19.82
C HIS A 147 -23.35 -15.92 -21.34
N ALA A 148 -22.25 -15.29 -21.75
CA ALA A 148 -21.89 -15.22 -23.15
C ALA A 148 -21.54 -16.61 -23.71
N ASP A 149 -21.97 -16.87 -24.94
CA ASP A 149 -21.52 -18.02 -25.71
C ASP A 149 -20.03 -17.91 -26.08
N ALA A 150 -19.46 -18.90 -26.76
CA ALA A 150 -18.02 -18.90 -27.05
C ALA A 150 -17.55 -17.66 -27.85
N ALA A 151 -18.35 -17.22 -28.83
CA ALA A 151 -18.04 -16.04 -29.64
C ALA A 151 -18.20 -14.74 -28.85
N GLY A 152 -19.30 -14.61 -28.08
CA GLY A 152 -19.55 -13.50 -27.18
C GLY A 152 -18.50 -13.39 -26.09
N ALA A 153 -18.02 -14.52 -25.57
CA ALA A 153 -17.03 -14.56 -24.50
C ALA A 153 -15.67 -14.05 -24.98
N GLY A 154 -15.22 -14.48 -26.17
CA GLY A 154 -14.02 -13.92 -26.79
C GLY A 154 -14.13 -12.41 -27.05
N THR A 155 -15.29 -11.96 -27.53
CA THR A 155 -15.56 -10.53 -27.78
C THR A 155 -15.54 -9.71 -26.49
N LEU A 156 -16.27 -10.15 -25.46
CA LEU A 156 -16.31 -9.48 -24.16
C LEU A 156 -14.96 -9.50 -23.44
N TYR A 157 -14.18 -10.57 -23.56
CA TYR A 157 -12.81 -10.63 -23.04
C TYR A 157 -11.95 -9.51 -23.65
N LEU A 158 -11.90 -9.42 -24.99
CA LEU A 158 -11.09 -8.44 -25.70
C LEU A 158 -11.53 -7.00 -25.42
N LEU A 159 -12.85 -6.76 -25.39
CA LEU A 159 -13.40 -5.44 -25.05
C LEU A 159 -13.06 -5.04 -23.62
N THR A 160 -13.22 -5.96 -22.65
CA THR A 160 -12.92 -5.68 -21.24
C THR A 160 -11.43 -5.44 -21.03
N ALA A 161 -10.57 -6.27 -21.61
CA ALA A 161 -9.12 -6.11 -21.54
C ALA A 161 -8.67 -4.77 -22.16
N SER A 162 -9.26 -4.36 -23.30
CA SER A 162 -8.97 -3.08 -23.93
C SER A 162 -9.46 -1.90 -23.08
N ALA A 163 -10.67 -1.99 -22.53
CA ALA A 163 -11.25 -0.97 -21.65
C ALA A 163 -10.40 -0.76 -20.40
N SER A 164 -9.80 -1.82 -19.85
CA SER A 164 -8.87 -1.74 -18.72
C SER A 164 -7.60 -0.93 -18.98
N PHE A 165 -7.21 -0.68 -20.24
CA PHE A 165 -6.19 0.31 -20.60
C PHE A 165 -6.80 1.70 -20.83
N PHE A 166 -7.78 1.79 -21.74
CA PHE A 166 -8.26 3.08 -22.23
C PHE A 166 -9.02 3.88 -21.16
N ALA A 167 -9.83 3.22 -20.33
CA ALA A 167 -10.59 3.89 -19.27
C ALA A 167 -9.68 4.61 -18.26
N PRO A 168 -8.71 3.95 -17.59
CA PRO A 168 -7.79 4.66 -16.70
C PRO A 168 -6.86 5.61 -17.47
N TYR A 169 -6.44 5.28 -18.70
CA TYR A 169 -5.61 6.19 -19.49
C TYR A 169 -6.30 7.54 -19.70
N MET A 170 -7.59 7.55 -20.07
CA MET A 170 -8.42 8.74 -20.27
C MET A 170 -8.73 9.44 -18.95
N ALA A 171 -9.17 8.69 -17.92
CA ALA A 171 -9.52 9.24 -16.61
C ALA A 171 -8.34 9.92 -15.90
N THR A 172 -7.11 9.50 -16.20
CA THR A 172 -5.89 10.05 -15.60
C THR A 172 -5.19 11.11 -16.44
N GLN A 173 -5.65 11.42 -17.66
CA GLN A 173 -4.98 12.44 -18.52
C GLN A 173 -4.91 13.82 -17.85
N ARG A 174 -5.91 14.13 -17.03
CA ARG A 174 -6.07 15.44 -16.38
C ARG A 174 -6.04 15.37 -14.86
N SER A 175 -5.63 14.24 -14.29
CA SER A 175 -5.65 14.00 -12.85
C SER A 175 -4.23 13.77 -12.37
N ASP A 176 -3.86 14.33 -11.23
CA ASP A 176 -2.56 14.06 -10.60
C ASP A 176 -2.62 12.68 -9.91
N VAL A 177 -1.78 11.76 -10.37
CA VAL A 177 -1.73 10.38 -9.90
C VAL A 177 -0.39 10.11 -9.23
N SER A 178 -0.39 10.22 -7.90
CA SER A 178 0.76 9.85 -7.08
C SER A 178 0.97 8.32 -7.07
N ARG A 179 2.16 7.85 -6.70
CA ARG A 179 2.41 6.41 -6.49
C ARG A 179 1.54 5.83 -5.37
N ALA A 180 1.26 6.60 -4.32
CA ALA A 180 0.33 6.21 -3.26
C ALA A 180 -1.07 5.94 -3.82
N THR A 181 -1.57 6.82 -4.69
CA THR A 181 -2.84 6.66 -5.41
C THR A 181 -2.86 5.38 -6.24
N ALA A 182 -1.79 5.13 -7.01
CA ALA A 182 -1.68 3.94 -7.84
C ALA A 182 -1.63 2.63 -7.03
N SER A 183 -0.93 2.65 -5.89
CA SER A 183 -0.86 1.52 -4.96
C SER A 183 -2.22 1.24 -4.32
N LEU A 184 -2.91 2.27 -3.82
CA LEU A 184 -4.26 2.13 -3.26
C LEU A 184 -5.30 1.72 -4.30
N TYR A 185 -5.19 2.18 -5.55
CA TYR A 185 -6.01 1.70 -6.66
C TYR A 185 -5.83 0.18 -6.84
N TRP A 186 -4.59 -0.29 -6.95
CA TRP A 186 -4.30 -1.72 -7.11
C TRP A 186 -4.76 -2.55 -5.91
N TYR A 187 -4.49 -2.06 -4.71
CA TYR A 187 -4.92 -2.69 -3.48
C TYR A 187 -6.44 -2.81 -3.41
N GLY A 188 -7.15 -1.69 -3.61
CA GLY A 188 -8.61 -1.66 -3.62
C GLY A 188 -9.20 -2.54 -4.72
N ALA A 189 -8.56 -2.62 -5.89
CA ALA A 189 -9.00 -3.49 -6.96
C ALA A 189 -8.88 -4.97 -6.59
N THR A 190 -7.73 -5.39 -6.05
CA THR A 190 -7.47 -6.79 -5.73
C THR A 190 -8.23 -7.25 -4.49
N ARG A 191 -8.22 -6.46 -3.40
CA ARG A 191 -8.93 -6.79 -2.16
C ARG A 191 -10.43 -6.58 -2.32
N GLY A 192 -10.85 -5.68 -3.21
CA GLY A 192 -12.25 -5.51 -3.59
C GLY A 192 -12.92 -6.78 -4.11
N ILE A 193 -12.16 -7.71 -4.73
CA ILE A 193 -12.66 -9.04 -5.11
C ILE A 193 -13.10 -9.81 -3.86
N GLY A 194 -12.22 -9.91 -2.86
CA GLY A 194 -12.50 -10.58 -1.60
C GLY A 194 -13.59 -9.89 -0.79
N VAL A 195 -13.54 -8.55 -0.68
CA VAL A 195 -14.58 -7.75 -0.02
C VAL A 195 -15.94 -7.98 -0.68
N GLY A 196 -15.99 -8.03 -2.01
CA GLY A 196 -17.19 -8.36 -2.77
C GLY A 196 -17.74 -9.73 -2.39
N LEU A 197 -16.91 -10.77 -2.41
CA LEU A 197 -17.32 -12.14 -2.04
C LEU A 197 -17.84 -12.22 -0.60
N LEU A 198 -17.13 -11.62 0.36
CA LEU A 198 -17.57 -11.57 1.76
C LEU A 198 -18.89 -10.80 1.90
N THR A 199 -19.05 -9.70 1.16
CA THR A 199 -20.30 -8.93 1.12
C THR A 199 -21.44 -9.77 0.55
N ALA A 200 -21.20 -10.55 -0.50
CA ALA A 200 -22.19 -11.45 -1.08
C ALA A 200 -22.71 -12.45 -0.03
N HIS A 201 -21.82 -13.09 0.73
CA HIS A 201 -22.22 -14.00 1.80
C HIS A 201 -23.01 -13.31 2.93
N LEU A 202 -22.73 -12.04 3.21
CA LEU A 202 -23.46 -11.25 4.21
C LEU A 202 -24.89 -10.92 3.77
N VAL A 203 -25.05 -10.46 2.53
CA VAL A 203 -26.34 -9.91 2.05
C VAL A 203 -27.18 -10.91 1.27
N ALA A 204 -26.55 -11.91 0.66
CA ALA A 204 -27.16 -12.93 -0.19
C ALA A 204 -26.43 -14.28 0.02
N PRO A 205 -26.68 -14.97 1.15
CA PRO A 205 -25.92 -16.17 1.54
C PRO A 205 -26.17 -17.36 0.61
N ASP A 206 -27.36 -17.40 0.02
CA ASP A 206 -27.78 -18.41 -0.96
C ASP A 206 -27.54 -17.93 -2.40
N ALA A 207 -26.68 -16.91 -2.58
CA ALA A 207 -26.30 -16.40 -3.88
C ALA A 207 -25.68 -17.49 -4.76
N SER A 208 -26.09 -17.52 -6.02
CA SER A 208 -25.43 -18.35 -7.03
C SER A 208 -23.98 -17.93 -7.23
N ASN A 209 -23.16 -18.80 -7.83
CA ASN A 209 -21.79 -18.47 -8.20
C ASN A 209 -21.69 -17.22 -9.08
N HIS A 210 -22.68 -16.99 -9.96
CA HIS A 210 -22.74 -15.79 -10.80
C HIS A 210 -22.99 -14.53 -9.97
N THR A 211 -23.89 -14.61 -8.98
CA THR A 211 -24.14 -13.51 -8.06
C THR A 211 -22.89 -13.19 -7.25
N ASN A 212 -22.21 -14.20 -6.69
CA ASN A 212 -20.95 -14.03 -5.95
C ASN A 212 -19.86 -13.41 -6.83
N LEU A 213 -19.70 -13.88 -8.07
CA LEU A 213 -18.79 -13.29 -9.04
C LEU A 213 -19.15 -11.84 -9.36
N GLY A 214 -20.44 -11.51 -9.42
CA GLY A 214 -20.93 -10.15 -9.66
C GLY A 214 -20.55 -9.21 -8.53
N PHE A 215 -20.71 -9.65 -7.28
CA PHE A 215 -20.22 -8.92 -6.11
C PHE A 215 -18.70 -8.80 -6.10
N ALA A 216 -17.95 -9.85 -6.46
CA ALA A 216 -16.49 -9.81 -6.56
C ALA A 216 -16.00 -8.80 -7.61
N PHE A 217 -16.61 -8.82 -8.81
CA PHE A 217 -16.34 -7.86 -9.87
C PHE A 217 -16.69 -6.43 -9.44
N GLY A 218 -17.91 -6.21 -8.92
CA GLY A 218 -18.35 -4.90 -8.44
C GLY A 218 -17.49 -4.37 -7.31
N GLY A 219 -17.15 -5.21 -6.34
CA GLY A 219 -16.27 -4.88 -5.23
C GLY A 219 -14.86 -4.50 -5.69
N SER A 220 -14.32 -5.18 -6.72
CA SER A 220 -13.04 -4.82 -7.34
C SER A 220 -13.07 -3.43 -7.98
N VAL A 221 -14.10 -3.12 -8.78
CA VAL A 221 -14.25 -1.82 -9.45
C VAL A 221 -14.49 -0.68 -8.43
N LEU A 222 -15.36 -0.91 -7.44
CA LEU A 222 -15.62 0.05 -6.38
C LEU A 222 -14.40 0.27 -5.49
N GLY A 223 -13.73 -0.80 -5.09
CA GLY A 223 -12.53 -0.76 -4.27
C GLY A 223 -11.40 -0.01 -4.94
N SER A 224 -11.16 -0.24 -6.24
CA SER A 224 -10.13 0.48 -7.00
C SER A 224 -10.42 1.98 -7.10
N THR A 225 -11.69 2.34 -7.31
CA THR A 225 -12.16 3.73 -7.35
C THR A 225 -12.00 4.41 -5.99
N VAL A 226 -12.48 3.79 -4.91
CA VAL A 226 -12.35 4.30 -3.55
C VAL A 226 -10.89 4.42 -3.14
N GLY A 227 -10.05 3.43 -3.46
CA GLY A 227 -8.61 3.47 -3.19
C GLY A 227 -7.91 4.62 -3.90
N ALA A 228 -8.21 4.83 -5.18
CA ALA A 228 -7.68 5.97 -5.93
C ALA A 228 -8.14 7.31 -5.34
N LEU A 229 -9.45 7.46 -5.06
CA LEU A 229 -10.00 8.67 -4.44
C LEU A 229 -9.34 8.94 -3.10
N TYR A 230 -9.27 7.95 -2.22
CA TYR A 230 -8.62 8.05 -0.91
C TYR A 230 -7.18 8.55 -1.04
N GLY A 231 -6.39 7.95 -1.95
CA GLY A 231 -5.01 8.38 -2.20
C GLY A 231 -4.89 9.81 -2.72
N THR A 232 -5.81 10.26 -3.57
CA THR A 232 -5.81 11.63 -4.10
C THR A 232 -6.25 12.66 -3.06
N THR A 233 -7.25 12.36 -2.23
CA THR A 233 -7.84 13.34 -1.31
C THR A 233 -7.05 13.52 -0.02
N THR A 234 -6.35 12.46 0.42
CA THR A 234 -5.61 12.49 1.69
C THR A 234 -4.15 12.92 1.56
N GLY A 235 -3.60 12.90 0.33
CA GLY A 235 -2.21 13.28 0.09
C GLY A 235 -1.19 12.37 0.78
N LEU A 236 -1.55 11.10 1.02
CA LEU A 236 -0.67 10.14 1.69
C LEU A 236 0.66 9.99 0.96
N SER A 237 1.73 9.91 1.74
CA SER A 237 3.03 9.43 1.29
C SER A 237 2.94 7.95 0.87
N ARG A 238 3.97 7.48 0.15
CA ARG A 238 4.03 6.08 -0.27
C ARG A 238 4.16 5.13 0.93
N ALA A 239 4.93 5.51 1.95
CA ALA A 239 5.08 4.72 3.16
C ALA A 239 3.76 4.60 3.94
N GLU A 240 2.99 5.68 4.05
CA GLU A 240 1.68 5.65 4.71
C GLU A 240 0.65 4.83 3.92
N ALA A 241 0.63 4.94 2.60
CA ALA A 241 -0.22 4.11 1.75
C ALA A 241 0.15 2.62 1.86
N GLY A 242 1.45 2.30 1.81
CA GLY A 242 1.95 0.92 2.01
C GLY A 242 1.61 0.37 3.39
N ALA A 243 1.71 1.19 4.44
CA ALA A 243 1.29 0.79 5.78
C ALA A 243 -0.22 0.59 5.88
N ALA A 244 -1.04 1.43 5.24
CA ALA A 244 -2.49 1.25 5.17
C ALA A 244 -2.84 -0.10 4.53
N THR A 245 -2.26 -0.41 3.37
CA THR A 245 -2.53 -1.66 2.66
C THR A 245 -2.04 -2.89 3.43
N THR A 246 -0.83 -2.83 3.98
CA THR A 246 -0.28 -3.90 4.85
C THR A 246 -1.16 -4.13 6.06
N LEU A 247 -1.49 -3.09 6.83
CA LEU A 247 -2.32 -3.28 8.02
C LEU A 247 -3.75 -3.66 7.65
N GLY A 248 -4.27 -3.25 6.48
CA GLY A 248 -5.53 -3.75 5.96
C GLY A 248 -5.51 -5.26 5.73
N ASP A 249 -4.44 -5.80 5.13
CA ASP A 249 -4.27 -7.24 4.91
C ASP A 249 -4.07 -8.00 6.23
N LEU A 250 -3.21 -7.51 7.13
CA LEU A 250 -3.03 -8.10 8.46
C LEU A 250 -4.33 -8.01 9.27
N GLY A 251 -5.06 -6.90 9.20
CA GLY A 251 -6.37 -6.76 9.80
C GLY A 251 -7.35 -7.83 9.29
N ALA A 252 -7.40 -8.06 7.98
CA ALA A 252 -8.24 -9.12 7.41
C ALA A 252 -7.83 -10.52 7.92
N LEU A 253 -6.53 -10.84 7.94
CA LEU A 253 -6.01 -12.11 8.44
C LEU A 253 -6.30 -12.29 9.93
N ALA A 254 -6.03 -11.27 10.75
CA ALA A 254 -6.39 -11.25 12.15
C ALA A 254 -7.90 -11.43 12.37
N GLY A 255 -8.73 -10.85 11.50
CA GLY A 255 -10.18 -11.05 11.50
C GLY A 255 -10.58 -12.49 11.21
N VAL A 256 -9.94 -13.16 10.24
CA VAL A 256 -10.16 -14.59 9.95
C VAL A 256 -9.76 -15.44 11.15
N ASN A 257 -8.56 -15.19 11.70
CA ASN A 257 -8.05 -15.91 12.84
C ASN A 257 -8.95 -15.72 14.07
N ALA A 258 -9.41 -14.50 14.34
CA ALA A 258 -10.36 -14.20 15.40
C ALA A 258 -11.73 -14.87 15.19
N ALA A 259 -12.22 -14.95 13.95
CA ALA A 259 -13.45 -15.65 13.63
C ALA A 259 -13.35 -17.16 13.92
N PHE A 260 -12.20 -17.79 13.67
CA PHE A 260 -11.94 -19.17 14.11
C PHE A 260 -11.82 -19.28 15.64
N THR A 261 -11.04 -18.40 16.29
CA THR A 261 -10.89 -18.37 17.76
C THR A 261 -12.23 -18.26 18.49
N THR A 262 -13.15 -17.48 17.95
CA THR A 262 -14.47 -17.24 18.54
C THR A 262 -15.54 -18.25 18.10
N GLY A 263 -15.20 -19.19 17.21
CA GLY A 263 -16.14 -20.19 16.69
C GLY A 263 -17.12 -19.67 15.64
N LEU A 264 -16.97 -18.43 15.15
CA LEU A 264 -17.81 -17.87 14.10
C LEU A 264 -17.67 -18.61 12.77
N TYR A 265 -16.48 -19.15 12.49
CA TYR A 265 -16.22 -20.04 11.34
C TYR A 265 -16.16 -21.54 11.70
N GLY A 266 -16.43 -21.91 12.96
CA GLY A 266 -16.35 -23.31 13.39
C GLY A 266 -17.44 -24.19 12.74
N ARG A 267 -17.17 -25.50 12.68
CA ARG A 267 -18.06 -26.53 12.06
C ARG A 267 -19.45 -26.71 12.71
N GLY A 268 -19.79 -25.93 13.73
CA GLY A 268 -21.03 -26.03 14.51
C GLY A 268 -22.04 -24.90 14.23
N SER A 269 -22.64 -24.34 15.29
CA SER A 269 -23.62 -23.25 15.25
C SER A 269 -23.03 -21.86 14.91
N GLY A 270 -21.81 -21.82 14.37
CA GLY A 270 -21.10 -20.59 14.03
C GLY A 270 -21.87 -19.77 13.00
N SER A 271 -21.94 -18.46 13.22
CA SER A 271 -22.49 -17.54 12.22
C SER A 271 -21.40 -17.17 11.22
N ARG A 272 -21.36 -17.86 10.08
CA ARG A 272 -20.43 -17.53 8.98
C ARG A 272 -20.51 -16.04 8.59
N ARG A 273 -21.73 -15.48 8.61
CA ARG A 273 -21.95 -14.03 8.42
C ARG A 273 -21.28 -13.19 9.50
N GLY A 274 -21.35 -13.62 10.76
CA GLY A 274 -20.62 -12.98 11.86
C GLY A 274 -19.11 -13.00 11.61
N GLY A 275 -18.56 -14.13 11.14
CA GLY A 275 -17.15 -14.25 10.77
C GLY A 275 -16.77 -13.30 9.63
N ASP A 276 -17.53 -13.29 8.54
CA ASP A 276 -17.29 -12.41 7.38
C ASP A 276 -17.35 -10.92 7.79
N ALA A 277 -18.26 -10.55 8.70
CA ALA A 277 -18.35 -9.19 9.23
C ALA A 277 -17.12 -8.82 10.08
N VAL A 278 -16.60 -9.76 10.89
CA VAL A 278 -15.36 -9.56 11.66
C VAL A 278 -14.18 -9.36 10.72
N VAL A 279 -14.06 -10.16 9.64
CA VAL A 279 -12.99 -10.02 8.64
C VAL A 279 -13.04 -8.66 7.97
N LEU A 280 -14.20 -8.23 7.48
CA LEU A 280 -14.37 -6.92 6.84
C LEU A 280 -14.10 -5.77 7.82
N GLY A 281 -14.60 -5.86 9.05
CA GLY A 281 -14.38 -4.86 10.09
C GLY A 281 -12.89 -4.69 10.42
N SER A 282 -12.17 -5.81 10.57
CA SER A 282 -10.74 -5.79 10.87
C SER A 282 -9.90 -5.31 9.68
N LEU A 283 -10.28 -5.62 8.42
CA LEU A 283 -9.65 -5.04 7.23
C LEU A 283 -9.78 -3.50 7.21
N VAL A 284 -10.97 -2.97 7.49
CA VAL A 284 -11.19 -1.51 7.54
C VAL A 284 -10.41 -0.88 8.69
N ALA A 285 -10.42 -1.51 9.87
CA ALA A 285 -9.63 -1.04 11.02
C ALA A 285 -8.13 -0.96 10.67
N GLY A 286 -7.61 -2.00 10.03
CA GLY A 286 -6.23 -2.04 9.53
C GLY A 286 -5.89 -0.89 8.58
N LEU A 287 -6.74 -0.67 7.57
CA LEU A 287 -6.56 0.43 6.60
C LEU A 287 -6.53 1.81 7.26
N VAL A 288 -7.38 2.03 8.26
CA VAL A 288 -7.47 3.30 8.99
C VAL A 288 -6.28 3.50 9.94
N LEU A 289 -5.81 2.44 10.58
CA LEU A 289 -4.70 2.50 11.55
C LEU A 289 -3.31 2.56 10.91
N GLY A 290 -3.17 2.17 9.63
CA GLY A 290 -1.89 2.15 8.92
C GLY A 290 -1.18 3.50 8.83
N PRO A 291 -1.78 4.55 8.25
CA PRO A 291 -1.14 5.85 8.11
C PRO A 291 -0.66 6.49 9.42
N PRO A 292 -1.46 6.56 10.51
CA PRO A 292 -0.97 7.13 11.76
C PRO A 292 0.15 6.30 12.39
N LEU A 293 0.12 4.97 12.25
CA LEU A 293 1.21 4.12 12.72
C LEU A 293 2.50 4.38 11.94
N ALA A 294 2.42 4.45 10.60
CA ALA A 294 3.57 4.75 9.75
C ALA A 294 4.23 6.08 10.09
N ARG A 295 3.42 7.12 10.39
CA ARG A 295 3.94 8.43 10.83
C ARG A 295 4.64 8.34 12.19
N ARG A 296 4.03 7.64 13.15
CA ARG A 296 4.60 7.47 14.49
C ARG A 296 5.92 6.70 14.47
N GLU A 297 5.96 5.64 13.66
CA GLU A 297 7.10 4.74 13.53
C GLU A 297 8.15 5.22 12.52
N ALA A 298 7.87 6.33 11.83
CA ALA A 298 8.68 6.88 10.74
C ALA A 298 9.07 5.81 9.71
N TYR A 299 8.06 5.07 9.22
CA TYR A 299 8.27 4.02 8.22
C TYR A 299 8.84 4.58 6.93
N ASP A 300 9.86 3.91 6.41
CA ASP A 300 10.33 4.09 5.05
C ASP A 300 9.44 3.32 4.06
N GLU A 301 9.62 3.56 2.75
CA GLU A 301 8.73 3.00 1.71
C GLU A 301 8.71 1.46 1.71
N GLY A 302 9.76 0.79 2.17
CA GLY A 302 9.89 -0.67 2.17
C GLY A 302 9.54 -1.37 3.48
N ASP A 303 9.38 -0.63 4.58
CA ASP A 303 9.30 -1.23 5.93
C ASP A 303 8.07 -2.10 6.11
N HIS A 304 6.93 -1.70 5.52
CA HIS A 304 5.67 -2.42 5.61
C HIS A 304 5.74 -3.85 5.03
N TYR A 305 6.60 -4.09 4.03
CA TYR A 305 6.84 -5.44 3.51
C TYR A 305 7.48 -6.35 4.55
N VAL A 306 8.45 -5.84 5.31
CA VAL A 306 9.14 -6.61 6.37
C VAL A 306 8.20 -6.94 7.52
N VAL A 307 7.34 -5.99 7.90
CA VAL A 307 6.28 -6.21 8.90
C VAL A 307 5.32 -7.31 8.43
N THR A 308 4.84 -7.21 7.18
CA THR A 308 3.93 -8.22 6.59
C THR A 308 4.59 -9.59 6.52
N ASN A 309 5.82 -9.66 6.03
CA ASN A 309 6.58 -10.90 5.94
C ASN A 309 6.79 -11.53 7.32
N GLY A 310 7.12 -10.71 8.33
CA GLY A 310 7.24 -11.15 9.71
C GLY A 310 5.95 -11.79 10.21
N ALA A 311 4.81 -11.14 9.98
CA ALA A 311 3.49 -11.66 10.36
C ALA A 311 3.19 -13.02 9.69
N LEU A 312 3.43 -13.13 8.38
CA LEU A 312 3.22 -14.38 7.62
C LEU A 312 4.15 -15.51 8.10
N LEU A 313 5.42 -15.22 8.40
CA LEU A 313 6.35 -16.18 8.98
C LEU A 313 5.95 -16.60 10.41
N GLY A 314 5.41 -15.67 11.18
CA GLY A 314 4.83 -15.95 12.49
C GLY A 314 3.64 -16.91 12.41
N MET A 315 2.73 -16.69 11.46
CA MET A 315 1.64 -17.63 11.14
C MET A 315 2.17 -18.98 10.66
N GLY A 316 3.18 -19.00 9.79
CA GLY A 316 3.83 -20.23 9.32
C GLY A 316 4.48 -21.04 10.46
N THR A 317 5.07 -20.34 11.43
CA THR A 317 5.65 -20.93 12.64
C THR A 317 4.54 -21.55 13.51
N ALA A 318 3.46 -20.81 13.77
CA ALA A 318 2.30 -21.34 14.49
C ALA A 318 1.69 -22.55 13.79
N THR A 319 1.53 -22.50 12.46
CA THR A 319 1.05 -23.63 11.64
C THR A 319 1.93 -24.86 11.81
N THR A 320 3.25 -24.67 11.77
CA THR A 320 4.22 -25.77 11.96
C THR A 320 4.05 -26.43 13.32
N LEU A 321 3.89 -25.63 14.39
CA LEU A 321 3.70 -26.14 15.75
C LEU A 321 2.37 -26.87 15.91
N LEU A 322 1.28 -26.32 15.36
CA LEU A 322 -0.04 -26.96 15.37
C LEU A 322 -0.03 -28.32 14.67
N LEU A 323 0.61 -28.40 13.50
CA LEU A 323 0.76 -29.65 12.75
C LEU A 323 1.62 -30.66 13.50
N ALA A 324 2.71 -30.22 14.14
CA ALA A 324 3.57 -31.10 14.94
C ALA A 324 2.84 -31.66 16.16
N ALA A 325 1.99 -30.85 16.79
CA ALA A 325 1.17 -31.25 17.92
C ALA A 325 -0.14 -31.96 17.51
N SER A 326 -0.42 -32.10 16.22
CA SER A 326 -1.66 -32.70 15.68
C SER A 326 -2.94 -32.09 16.28
N VAL A 327 -2.97 -30.76 16.41
CA VAL A 327 -4.13 -30.03 16.95
C VAL A 327 -5.26 -30.01 15.92
N ASP A 328 -6.42 -30.57 16.27
CA ASP A 328 -7.67 -30.57 15.48
C ASP A 328 -8.78 -29.79 16.20
N ASP A 329 -8.43 -28.60 16.68
CA ASP A 329 -9.38 -27.66 17.30
C ASP A 329 -9.28 -26.31 16.59
N ASP A 330 -10.40 -25.87 15.99
CA ASP A 330 -10.48 -24.64 15.21
C ASP A 330 -10.20 -23.40 16.08
N HIS A 331 -10.61 -23.40 17.36
CA HIS A 331 -10.40 -22.29 18.27
C HIS A 331 -8.93 -22.14 18.63
N VAL A 332 -8.27 -23.26 18.99
CA VAL A 332 -6.84 -23.31 19.29
C VAL A 332 -6.03 -22.94 18.05
N THR A 333 -6.44 -23.42 16.88
CA THR A 333 -5.82 -23.08 15.59
C THR A 333 -5.90 -21.58 15.32
N GLY A 334 -7.10 -20.99 15.36
CA GLY A 334 -7.29 -19.55 15.14
C GLY A 334 -6.50 -18.71 16.15
N ALA A 335 -6.52 -19.09 17.43
CA ALA A 335 -5.80 -18.35 18.48
C ALA A 335 -4.28 -18.40 18.29
N SER A 336 -3.75 -19.57 17.92
CA SER A 336 -2.32 -19.77 17.68
C SER A 336 -1.85 -19.01 16.44
N LEU A 337 -2.64 -19.02 15.37
CA LEU A 337 -2.34 -18.26 14.15
C LEU A 337 -2.37 -16.75 14.41
N LEU A 338 -3.36 -16.24 15.14
CA LEU A 338 -3.41 -14.84 15.55
C LEU A 338 -2.20 -14.46 16.42
N GLY A 339 -1.85 -15.29 17.40
CA GLY A 339 -0.68 -15.07 18.25
C GLY A 339 0.63 -15.06 17.45
N GLY A 340 0.78 -16.01 16.52
CA GLY A 340 1.90 -16.09 15.59
C GLY A 340 2.00 -14.86 14.69
N GLU A 341 0.88 -14.44 14.10
CA GLU A 341 0.77 -13.24 13.27
C GLU A 341 1.25 -11.99 14.02
N LEU A 342 0.74 -11.75 15.23
CA LEU A 342 1.10 -10.59 16.05
C LEU A 342 2.57 -10.62 16.46
N ALA A 343 3.06 -11.76 16.95
CA ALA A 343 4.47 -11.92 17.33
C ALA A 343 5.40 -11.71 16.12
N GLY A 344 5.01 -12.26 14.97
CA GLY A 344 5.71 -12.10 13.71
C GLY A 344 5.74 -10.66 13.21
N ALA A 345 4.61 -9.95 13.27
CA ALA A 345 4.52 -8.54 12.90
C ALA A 345 5.42 -7.66 13.78
N VAL A 346 5.45 -7.91 15.10
CA VAL A 346 6.35 -7.23 16.04
C VAL A 346 7.81 -7.51 15.69
N ALA A 347 8.18 -8.76 15.46
CA ALA A 347 9.53 -9.12 15.04
C ALA A 347 9.92 -8.46 13.71
N GLY A 348 9.01 -8.46 12.72
CA GLY A 348 9.18 -7.79 11.44
C GLY A 348 9.39 -6.28 11.61
N ASN A 349 8.63 -5.62 12.48
CA ASN A 349 8.79 -4.20 12.79
C ASN A 349 10.16 -3.90 13.42
N LEU A 350 10.61 -4.73 14.36
CA LEU A 350 11.93 -4.59 14.98
C LEU A 350 13.08 -4.79 13.97
N LEU A 351 12.89 -5.67 12.98
CA LEU A 351 13.85 -5.87 11.89
C LEU A 351 13.86 -4.69 10.92
N ALA A 352 12.69 -4.18 10.54
CA ALA A 352 12.53 -3.04 9.64
C ALA A 352 13.21 -1.79 10.22
N ARG A 353 13.10 -1.55 11.53
CA ARG A 353 13.75 -0.40 12.20
C ARG A 353 15.28 -0.35 12.07
N ARG A 354 15.94 -1.45 11.71
CA ARG A 354 17.41 -1.52 11.60
C ARG A 354 17.93 -1.13 10.22
N VAL A 355 17.05 -0.93 9.23
CA VAL A 355 17.42 -0.69 7.84
C VAL A 355 16.47 0.35 7.24
N SER A 356 16.99 1.27 6.44
CA SER A 356 16.14 2.15 5.62
C SER A 356 15.82 1.40 4.34
N LEU A 357 14.58 0.94 4.20
CA LEU A 357 14.16 0.17 3.04
C LEU A 357 13.33 1.00 2.09
N SER A 358 13.57 0.77 0.82
CA SER A 358 12.70 1.24 -0.22
C SER A 358 11.62 0.26 -0.63
N GLU A 359 10.68 0.73 -1.45
CA GLU A 359 9.67 -0.13 -2.07
C GLU A 359 10.30 -1.32 -2.83
N GLY A 360 11.38 -1.07 -3.60
CA GLY A 360 12.06 -2.10 -4.37
C GLY A 360 12.75 -3.14 -3.47
N GLN A 361 13.47 -2.68 -2.44
CA GLN A 361 14.13 -3.56 -1.47
C GLN A 361 13.12 -4.35 -0.63
N GLY A 362 12.02 -3.72 -0.21
CA GLY A 362 10.91 -4.39 0.49
C GLY A 362 10.29 -5.49 -0.38
N THR A 363 10.04 -5.21 -1.66
CA THR A 363 9.54 -6.19 -2.63
C THR A 363 10.49 -7.37 -2.81
N ILE A 364 11.80 -7.10 -2.99
CA ILE A 364 12.83 -8.15 -3.09
C ILE A 364 12.86 -9.00 -1.81
N THR A 365 12.69 -8.38 -0.64
CA THR A 365 12.63 -9.08 0.64
C THR A 365 11.44 -10.05 0.70
N THR A 366 10.25 -9.65 0.24
CA THR A 366 9.08 -10.54 0.14
C THR A 366 9.30 -11.66 -0.87
N LEU A 367 9.86 -11.37 -2.04
CA LEU A 367 10.17 -12.41 -3.03
C LEU A 367 11.19 -13.42 -2.49
N ALA A 368 12.22 -12.96 -1.80
CA ALA A 368 13.19 -13.84 -1.15
C ALA A 368 12.53 -14.73 -0.08
N MET A 369 11.64 -14.18 0.75
CA MET A 369 10.86 -14.98 1.71
C MET A 369 10.07 -16.08 1.00
N LEU A 370 9.32 -15.74 -0.06
CA LEU A 370 8.51 -16.71 -0.80
C LEU A 370 9.38 -17.77 -1.48
N SER A 371 10.46 -17.35 -2.17
CA SER A 371 11.40 -18.27 -2.83
C SER A 371 12.13 -19.17 -1.86
N GLY A 372 12.58 -18.64 -0.72
CA GLY A 372 13.20 -19.42 0.34
C GLY A 372 12.24 -20.46 0.93
N GLY A 373 10.96 -20.10 1.09
CA GLY A 373 9.95 -21.04 1.57
C GLY A 373 9.60 -22.13 0.58
N LEU A 374 9.57 -21.81 -0.72
CA LEU A 374 9.42 -22.82 -1.78
C LEU A 374 10.65 -23.74 -1.84
N LEU A 375 11.86 -23.19 -1.72
CA LEU A 375 13.10 -23.97 -1.69
C LEU A 375 13.13 -24.93 -0.50
N GLY A 376 12.76 -24.45 0.69
CA GLY A 376 12.68 -25.27 1.90
C GLY A 376 11.67 -26.42 1.77
N ALA A 377 10.47 -26.15 1.27
CA ALA A 377 9.47 -27.18 0.99
C ALA A 377 9.95 -28.19 -0.08
N GLY A 378 10.57 -27.71 -1.16
CA GLY A 378 11.13 -28.53 -2.22
C GLY A 378 12.26 -29.45 -1.75
N ALA A 379 13.13 -28.98 -0.85
CA ALA A 379 14.18 -29.80 -0.25
C ALA A 379 13.60 -30.98 0.55
N VAL A 380 12.53 -30.76 1.31
CA VAL A 380 11.84 -31.84 2.03
C VAL A 380 11.19 -32.82 1.05
N LEU A 381 10.58 -32.35 -0.03
CA LEU A 381 10.03 -33.23 -1.08
C LEU A 381 11.11 -34.11 -1.72
N LEU A 382 12.31 -33.57 -1.94
CA LEU A 382 13.42 -34.32 -2.52
C LEU A 382 13.98 -35.40 -1.58
N VAL A 383 14.11 -35.10 -0.28
CA VAL A 383 14.71 -36.02 0.70
C VAL A 383 13.69 -37.01 1.27
N GLY A 384 12.51 -36.53 1.65
CA GLY A 384 11.46 -37.31 2.30
C GLY A 384 10.39 -37.86 1.34
N GLY A 385 10.46 -37.53 0.05
CA GLY A 385 9.46 -37.93 -0.94
C GLY A 385 8.09 -37.36 -0.60
N GLN A 386 7.03 -38.16 -0.80
CA GLN A 386 5.65 -37.86 -0.38
C GLN A 386 5.35 -38.31 1.06
N HIS A 387 6.31 -38.92 1.75
CA HIS A 387 6.11 -39.55 3.07
C HIS A 387 6.51 -38.66 4.24
N ALA A 388 7.10 -37.48 4.00
CA ALA A 388 7.45 -36.57 5.09
C ALA A 388 6.19 -36.07 5.81
N ALA A 389 6.29 -35.89 7.13
CA ALA A 389 5.17 -35.38 7.91
C ALA A 389 4.81 -33.94 7.49
N PRO A 390 3.52 -33.55 7.45
CA PRO A 390 3.09 -32.19 7.09
C PRO A 390 3.82 -31.08 7.86
N ALA A 391 4.08 -31.30 9.15
CA ALA A 391 4.83 -30.38 10.00
C ALA A 391 6.26 -30.13 9.50
N VAL A 392 6.92 -31.13 8.91
CA VAL A 392 8.27 -31.00 8.36
C VAL A 392 8.26 -30.11 7.11
N TYR A 393 7.25 -30.23 6.23
CA TYR A 393 7.11 -29.34 5.08
C TYR A 393 6.84 -27.89 5.51
N ALA A 394 5.87 -27.68 6.40
CA ALA A 394 5.52 -26.35 6.89
C ALA A 394 6.71 -25.70 7.62
N GLY A 395 7.42 -26.48 8.44
CA GLY A 395 8.60 -26.03 9.17
C GLY A 395 9.76 -25.67 8.26
N ALA A 396 10.08 -26.52 7.29
CA ALA A 396 11.14 -26.24 6.32
C ALA A 396 10.80 -25.05 5.42
N SER A 397 9.53 -24.90 5.02
CA SER A 397 9.08 -23.73 4.25
C SER A 397 9.21 -22.45 5.07
N THR A 398 8.76 -22.45 6.32
CA THR A 398 8.87 -21.30 7.21
C THR A 398 10.34 -20.93 7.47
N ALA A 399 11.18 -21.93 7.77
CA ALA A 399 12.60 -21.73 8.02
C ALA A 399 13.35 -21.22 6.77
N GLY A 400 13.06 -21.80 5.60
CA GLY A 400 13.65 -21.36 4.33
C GLY A 400 13.26 -19.92 3.99
N GLY A 401 11.99 -19.56 4.19
CA GLY A 401 11.51 -18.20 3.96
C GLY A 401 12.13 -17.19 4.93
N ALA A 402 12.18 -17.51 6.22
CA ALA A 402 12.83 -16.66 7.22
C ALA A 402 14.33 -16.49 6.92
N GLY A 403 15.04 -17.58 6.57
CA GLY A 403 16.46 -17.55 6.23
C GLY A 403 16.74 -16.66 5.02
N ALA A 404 16.01 -16.83 3.92
CA ALA A 404 16.19 -16.03 2.71
C ALA A 404 15.87 -14.53 2.93
N MET A 405 14.80 -14.23 3.67
CA MET A 405 14.46 -12.86 4.07
C MET A 405 15.59 -12.21 4.88
N LEU A 406 16.12 -12.91 5.90
CA LEU A 406 17.18 -12.39 6.75
C LEU A 406 18.50 -12.20 6.00
N LEU A 407 18.82 -13.08 5.05
CA LEU A 407 19.99 -12.94 4.18
C LEU A 407 19.89 -11.65 3.33
N VAL A 408 18.75 -11.39 2.70
CA VAL A 408 18.53 -10.17 1.93
C VAL A 408 18.58 -8.92 2.81
N LEU A 409 17.91 -8.93 3.97
CA LEU A 409 17.93 -7.79 4.89
C LEU A 409 19.34 -7.48 5.40
N ASN A 410 20.15 -8.49 5.68
CA ASN A 410 21.54 -8.32 6.08
C ASN A 410 22.39 -7.68 4.98
N SER A 411 22.11 -7.95 3.70
CA SER A 411 22.81 -7.31 2.58
C SER A 411 22.59 -5.79 2.52
N TYR A 412 21.47 -5.29 3.06
CA TYR A 412 21.17 -3.85 3.11
C TYR A 412 21.77 -3.13 4.32
N ARG A 413 22.30 -3.85 5.31
CA ARG A 413 22.90 -3.26 6.53
C ARG A 413 24.28 -2.64 6.32
N ALA A 414 24.91 -2.85 5.16
CA ALA A 414 26.27 -2.37 4.88
C ALA A 414 26.38 -0.85 4.60
N GLY A 415 25.27 -0.11 4.60
CA GLY A 415 25.29 1.36 4.50
C GLY A 415 25.54 2.03 5.86
N PRO A 416 26.18 3.22 5.92
CA PRO A 416 26.31 3.96 7.17
C PRO A 416 24.91 4.18 7.78
N PRO A 417 24.72 3.88 9.08
CA PRO A 417 23.43 4.05 9.73
C PRO A 417 22.97 5.49 9.53
N THR A 418 21.77 5.67 8.99
CA THR A 418 21.12 6.97 8.91
C THR A 418 20.69 7.36 10.33
N ALA A 419 21.66 7.80 11.12
CA ALA A 419 21.63 7.93 12.57
C ALA A 419 20.73 9.06 13.11
N SER A 420 19.68 9.49 12.39
CA SER A 420 18.95 10.71 12.77
C SER A 420 17.43 10.69 12.63
N ARG A 421 16.78 9.60 12.20
CA ARG A 421 15.33 9.67 11.87
C ARG A 421 14.36 9.09 12.89
N ARG A 422 14.75 8.11 13.71
CA ARG A 422 13.82 7.45 14.64
C ARG A 422 14.19 7.85 16.05
N GLY A 423 13.40 8.75 16.65
CA GLY A 423 13.51 9.04 18.08
C GLY A 423 13.41 7.73 18.87
N GLU A 424 14.15 7.63 19.98
CA GLU A 424 14.06 6.46 20.86
C GLU A 424 12.59 6.15 21.14
N PRO A 425 12.13 4.90 20.93
CA PRO A 425 10.73 4.56 21.11
C PRO A 425 10.34 4.69 22.59
N ALA A 426 9.69 5.80 22.95
CA ALA A 426 8.97 5.90 24.20
C ALA A 426 7.59 5.26 23.99
N LEU A 427 7.46 3.97 24.32
CA LEU A 427 6.14 3.36 24.46
C LEU A 427 5.55 3.82 25.80
N ALA A 428 4.95 5.01 25.81
CA ALA A 428 4.19 5.50 26.96
C ALA A 428 2.86 4.74 27.02
N LEU A 429 2.78 3.71 27.86
CA LEU A 429 1.55 2.99 28.16
C LEU A 429 0.68 3.82 29.12
N GLY A 430 0.34 5.05 28.75
CA GLY A 430 -0.50 5.94 29.56
C GLY A 430 0.13 6.40 30.90
N PRO A 431 -0.55 7.32 31.62
CA PRO A 431 -0.08 7.84 32.89
C PRO A 431 -0.16 6.75 33.97
N GLY A 432 1.00 6.32 34.49
CA GLY A 432 1.11 5.39 35.62
C GLY A 432 1.77 4.03 35.31
N PHE A 433 2.09 3.72 34.05
CA PHE A 433 2.83 2.50 33.70
C PHE A 433 4.31 2.78 33.42
N LEU A 434 5.16 1.79 33.72
CA LEU A 434 6.60 1.78 33.46
C LEU A 434 6.90 2.13 32.00
N THR A 435 7.70 3.18 31.79
CA THR A 435 8.31 3.48 30.49
C THR A 435 9.35 2.41 30.19
N LEU A 436 9.02 1.45 29.34
CA LEU A 436 10.01 0.50 28.82
C LEU A 436 10.85 1.21 27.77
N ARG A 437 12.13 1.45 28.10
CA ARG A 437 13.14 1.88 27.13
C ARG A 437 13.79 0.61 26.56
N PHE A 438 13.78 0.47 25.24
CA PHE A 438 14.33 -0.67 24.50
C PHE A 438 15.55 -0.25 23.70
#